data_AF-A0A838JNB2-F1
#
_entry.id   AF-A0A838JNB2-F1
#
_cell.length_a   1.000
_cell.length_b   1.000
_cell.length_c   1.000
_cell.angle_alpha   90.00
_cell.angle_beta   90.00
_cell.angle_gamma   90.00
#
_symmetry.space_group_name_H-M   'P 1'
#
loop_
_entity.id
_entity.type
_entity.pdbx_description
1 polymer ?
#
loop_
_entity_poly.entity_id
_entity_poly.type
_entity_poly.pdbx_seq_one_letter_code
_entity_poly.pdbx_strand_id
1 'polypeptide(L)'
;HPEGKHKLRLWESIFGIGVGDGARLEQLIRNQVGGGVVSERAPRADTRRFGVTIEDFEGPSGRGPVLTAWASDHGDYGERKPRLVTALPLVK
;
A
#
# COMPACT_ATOMS: atom_id res chain seq x y z
N HIS A 1 -2.85 4.78 -7.75
CA HIS A 1 -4.13 5.43 -7.41
C HIS A 1 -5.22 4.35 -7.31
N PRO A 2 -6.20 4.41 -6.40
CA PRO A 2 -7.27 3.41 -6.32
C PRO A 2 -8.23 3.52 -7.51
N GLU A 3 -7.87 2.94 -8.65
CA GLU A 3 -8.61 3.07 -9.92
C GLU A 3 -9.80 2.10 -10.07
N GLY A 4 -10.05 1.24 -9.08
CA GLY A 4 -11.23 0.37 -9.07
C GLY A 4 -12.36 0.96 -8.23
N LYS A 5 -13.55 1.16 -8.81
CA LYS A 5 -14.76 1.63 -8.10
C LYS A 5 -15.03 0.87 -6.77
N HIS A 6 -14.74 -0.44 -6.74
CA HIS A 6 -14.86 -1.26 -5.53
C HIS A 6 -13.80 -0.95 -4.46
N LYS A 7 -12.57 -0.67 -4.86
CA LYS A 7 -11.47 -0.34 -3.93
C LYS A 7 -11.68 1.04 -3.32
N LEU A 8 -12.15 1.99 -4.11
CA LEU A 8 -12.47 3.33 -3.64
C LEU A 8 -13.57 3.30 -2.57
N ARG A 9 -14.65 2.53 -2.76
CA ARG A 9 -15.69 2.37 -1.74
C ARG A 9 -15.15 1.82 -0.42
N LEU A 10 -14.23 0.85 -0.46
CA LEU A 10 -13.63 0.28 0.76
C LEU A 10 -12.75 1.30 1.49
N TRP A 11 -11.97 2.08 0.74
CA TRP A 11 -11.18 3.18 1.30
C TRP A 11 -12.07 4.22 1.98
N GLU A 12 -13.16 4.60 1.33
CA GLU A 12 -14.09 5.57 1.86
C GLU A 12 -14.84 5.02 3.09
N SER A 13 -15.32 3.77 3.03
CA SER A 13 -16.11 3.18 4.11
C SER A 13 -15.31 2.87 5.37
N ILE A 14 -14.05 2.44 5.23
CA ILE A 14 -13.23 2.00 6.37
C ILE A 14 -12.40 3.17 6.91
N PHE A 15 -11.83 3.96 6.02
CA PHE A 15 -10.83 4.97 6.38
C PHE A 15 -11.29 6.40 6.14
N GLY A 16 -12.40 6.63 5.42
CA GLY A 16 -12.82 7.97 5.05
C GLY A 16 -11.91 8.59 3.98
N ILE A 17 -11.32 7.77 3.11
CA ILE A 17 -10.47 8.21 1.98
C ILE A 17 -11.25 8.06 0.68
N GLY A 18 -11.62 9.19 0.09
CA GLY A 18 -12.47 9.26 -1.10
C GLY A 18 -11.73 9.72 -2.37
N VAL A 19 -12.51 10.11 -3.37
CA VAL A 19 -11.97 10.71 -4.60
C VAL A 19 -11.32 12.06 -4.26
N GLY A 20 -10.09 12.27 -4.72
CA GLY A 20 -9.34 13.51 -4.48
C GLY A 20 -8.39 13.46 -3.28
N ASP A 21 -8.54 12.47 -2.39
CA ASP A 21 -7.69 12.32 -1.20
C ASP A 21 -6.31 11.67 -1.49
N GLY A 22 -5.87 11.62 -2.75
CA GLY A 22 -4.65 10.91 -3.14
C GLY A 22 -3.40 11.37 -2.38
N ALA A 23 -3.22 12.69 -2.25
CA ALA A 23 -2.09 13.26 -1.50
C ALA A 23 -2.18 12.97 0.00
N ARG A 24 -3.40 13.02 0.56
CA ARG A 24 -3.65 12.71 1.98
C ARG A 24 -3.35 11.24 2.27
N LEU A 25 -3.83 10.34 1.41
CA LEU A 25 -3.56 8.90 1.51
C LEU A 25 -2.05 8.63 1.45
N GLU A 26 -1.33 9.26 0.52
CA GLU A 26 0.13 9.13 0.44
C GLU A 26 0.81 9.56 1.74
N GLN A 27 0.43 10.71 2.29
CA GLN A 27 1.00 11.19 3.54
C GLN A 27 0.72 10.27 4.73
N LEU A 28 -0.51 9.76 4.84
CA LEU A 28 -0.88 8.78 5.88
C LEU A 28 -0.03 7.51 5.77
N ILE A 29 0.14 6.97 4.56
CA ILE A 29 0.97 5.79 4.33
C ILE A 29 2.42 6.08 4.72
N ARG A 30 3.00 7.22 4.29
CA ARG A 30 4.39 7.58 4.62
C ARG A 30 4.64 7.69 6.14
N ASN A 31 3.67 8.22 6.87
CA ASN A 31 3.80 8.38 8.32
C ASN A 31 3.71 7.06 9.08
N GLN A 32 2.99 6.06 8.54
CA GLN A 32 2.65 4.82 9.25
C GLN A 32 3.41 3.59 8.74
N VAL A 33 3.99 3.64 7.53
CA VAL A 33 4.69 2.51 6.92
C VAL A 33 5.89 2.02 7.73
N GLY A 34 6.50 2.90 8.55
CA GLY A 34 7.62 2.53 9.43
C GLY A 34 7.25 1.49 10.50
N GLY A 35 5.96 1.37 10.85
CA GLY A 35 5.45 0.35 11.78
C GLY A 35 4.92 -0.91 11.09
N GLY A 36 4.99 -0.99 9.76
CA GLY A 36 4.44 -2.10 9.00
C GLY A 36 5.37 -3.33 8.94
N VAL A 37 4.77 -4.49 8.74
CA VAL A 37 5.47 -5.77 8.57
C VAL A 37 5.85 -5.94 7.10
N VAL A 38 7.15 -6.07 6.83
CA VAL A 38 7.66 -6.38 5.49
C VAL A 38 7.41 -7.85 5.19
N SER A 39 6.78 -8.13 4.05
CA SER A 39 6.58 -9.47 3.52
C SER A 39 7.28 -9.59 2.18
N GLU A 40 7.94 -10.72 1.95
CA GLU A 40 8.48 -11.10 0.65
C GLU A 40 7.56 -12.14 0.02
N ARG A 41 7.18 -11.92 -1.25
CA ARG A 41 6.48 -12.93 -2.04
C ARG A 41 7.50 -13.78 -2.78
N ALA A 42 7.24 -15.08 -2.87
CA ALA A 42 8.09 -16.02 -3.59
C ALA A 42 8.51 -15.46 -4.97
N PRO A 43 9.81 -15.52 -5.31
CA PRO A 43 10.32 -14.92 -6.53
C PRO A 43 9.65 -15.55 -7.76
N ARG A 44 9.30 -14.72 -8.73
CA ARG A 44 8.93 -15.16 -10.08
C ARG A 44 10.03 -14.70 -11.03
N ALA A 45 10.72 -15.64 -11.68
CA ALA A 45 11.73 -15.35 -12.70
C ALA A 45 12.67 -14.19 -12.30
N ASP A 46 13.41 -14.40 -11.21
CA ASP A 46 14.43 -13.49 -10.68
C ASP A 46 13.94 -12.11 -10.19
N THR A 47 12.63 -11.93 -10.05
CA THR A 47 12.04 -10.72 -9.48
C THR A 47 11.62 -10.99 -8.04
N ARG A 48 12.31 -10.36 -7.07
CA ARG A 48 11.87 -10.34 -5.67
C ARG A 48 10.78 -9.30 -5.52
N ARG A 49 9.74 -9.61 -4.75
CA ARG A 49 8.62 -8.70 -4.52
C ARG A 49 8.43 -8.49 -3.04
N PHE A 50 8.50 -7.23 -2.60
CA PHE A 50 8.35 -6.85 -1.19
C PHE A 50 7.10 -6.00 -1.00
N GLY A 51 6.26 -6.34 -0.05
CA GLY A 51 5.10 -5.54 0.36
C GLY A 51 5.24 -5.18 1.83
N VAL A 52 4.65 -4.06 2.25
CA VAL A 52 4.55 -3.71 3.67
C VAL A 52 3.08 -3.74 4.06
N THR A 53 2.75 -4.55 5.05
CA THR A 53 1.42 -4.59 5.67
C THR A 53 1.43 -3.71 6.92
N ILE A 54 0.58 -2.70 6.95
CA ILE A 54 0.32 -1.87 8.13
C ILE A 54 -0.95 -2.44 8.77
N GLU A 55 -0.83 -3.22 9.85
CA GLU A 55 -1.95 -3.96 10.46
C GLU A 55 -3.02 -3.05 11.08
N ASP A 56 -2.61 -1.94 11.70
CA ASP A 56 -3.51 -0.94 12.30
C ASP A 56 -3.34 0.42 11.60
N PHE A 57 -3.58 0.46 10.28
CA PHE A 57 -3.52 1.71 9.53
C PHE A 57 -4.65 2.63 9.99
N GLU A 58 -4.30 3.82 10.46
CA GLU A 58 -5.22 4.84 10.93
C GLU A 58 -5.57 5.82 9.81
N GLY A 59 -6.85 5.81 9.44
CA GLY A 59 -7.46 6.76 8.53
C GLY A 59 -8.36 7.76 9.27
N PRO A 60 -8.81 8.82 8.56
CA PRO A 60 -9.72 9.83 9.10
C PRO A 60 -10.96 9.31 9.82
N SER A 61 -11.52 8.19 9.37
CA SER A 61 -12.80 7.66 9.88
C SER A 61 -12.68 6.31 10.59
N GLY A 62 -11.51 5.70 10.61
CA GLY A 62 -11.37 4.36 11.16
C GLY A 62 -9.98 3.77 11.01
N ARG A 63 -9.84 2.54 11.49
CA ARG A 63 -8.57 1.80 11.49
C ARG A 63 -8.72 0.40 10.93
N GLY A 64 -7.64 -0.16 10.40
CA GLY A 64 -7.64 -1.50 9.85
C GLY A 64 -6.42 -1.79 8.98
N PRO A 65 -6.27 -3.04 8.50
CA PRO A 65 -5.05 -3.45 7.82
C PRO A 65 -4.98 -2.92 6.39
N VAL A 66 -3.79 -2.41 6.00
CA VAL A 66 -3.49 -1.92 4.65
C VAL A 66 -2.23 -2.57 4.13
N LEU A 67 -2.31 -3.19 2.95
CA LEU A 67 -1.15 -3.66 2.21
C LEU A 67 -0.69 -2.59 1.23
N THR A 68 0.52 -2.09 1.42
CA THR A 68 1.21 -1.27 0.41
C THR A 68 1.61 -2.13 -0.78
N ALA A 69 1.65 -1.53 -1.97
CA ALA A 69 2.00 -2.24 -3.20
C ALA A 69 3.34 -2.92 -3.10
N TRP A 70 3.46 -4.03 -3.82
CA TRP A 70 4.69 -4.77 -3.94
C TRP A 70 5.74 -3.94 -4.72
N ALA A 71 6.84 -3.57 -4.07
CA ALA A 71 8.05 -3.16 -4.75
C ALA A 71 8.66 -4.37 -5.46
N SER A 72 9.01 -4.23 -6.74
CA SER A 72 9.69 -5.27 -7.51
C SER A 72 11.16 -4.92 -7.62
N ASP A 73 12.01 -5.81 -7.13
CA ASP A 73 13.45 -5.77 -7.34
C ASP A 73 13.76 -6.72 -8.50
N HIS A 74 14.00 -6.14 -9.67
CA HIS A 74 14.53 -6.86 -10.82
C HIS A 74 16.05 -6.78 -10.68
N GLY A 75 16.75 -7.92 -10.72
CA GLY A 75 18.19 -8.03 -10.44
C GLY A 75 19.17 -7.19 -11.27
N ASP A 76 18.70 -6.24 -12.09
CA ASP A 76 19.51 -5.18 -12.69
C ASP A 76 19.77 -4.06 -11.68
N TYR A 77 20.90 -4.21 -10.98
CA TYR A 77 21.52 -3.19 -10.14
C TYR A 77 21.73 -1.89 -10.93
N GLY A 78 20.97 -0.84 -10.60
CA GLY A 78 21.20 0.46 -11.22
C GLY A 78 20.37 1.59 -10.66
N GLU A 79 19.08 1.67 -10.99
CA GLU A 79 18.42 3.00 -10.95
C GLU A 79 16.96 3.05 -10.49
N ARG A 80 16.34 1.92 -10.12
CA ARG A 80 14.93 1.94 -9.73
C ARG A 80 14.77 1.98 -8.21
N LYS A 81 14.74 3.20 -7.67
CA LYS A 81 14.23 3.46 -6.32
C LYS A 81 12.87 2.78 -6.14
N PRO A 82 12.61 2.02 -5.06
CA PRO A 82 11.32 1.41 -4.83
C PRO A 82 10.25 2.52 -4.82
N ARG A 83 9.26 2.41 -5.72
CA ARG A 83 8.12 3.33 -5.79
C ARG A 83 6.88 2.61 -5.31
N LEU A 84 6.19 3.23 -4.36
CA LEU A 84 4.90 2.76 -3.88
C LEU A 84 3.85 3.10 -4.96
N VAL A 85 3.42 2.08 -5.72
CA VAL A 85 2.53 2.27 -6.88
C VAL A 85 1.05 2.32 -6.45
N THR A 86 0.70 1.62 -5.37
CA THR A 86 -0.67 1.56 -4.83
C THR A 86 -0.65 1.14 -3.35
N ALA A 87 -1.80 1.22 -2.68
CA ALA A 87 -2.06 0.54 -1.41
C ALA A 87 -3.51 0.03 -1.43
N LEU A 88 -3.80 -1.00 -0.64
CA LEU A 88 -5.07 -1.73 -0.66
C LEU A 88 -5.52 -2.02 0.78
N PRO A 89 -6.77 -1.72 1.15
CA PRO A 89 -7.37 -2.25 2.37
C PRO A 89 -7.40 -3.78 2.30
N LEU A 90 -6.99 -4.44 3.39
CA LEU A 90 -7.19 -5.87 3.55
C LEU A 90 -8.53 -6.09 4.25
N VAL A 91 -9.45 -6.77 3.58
CA VAL A 91 -10.70 -7.23 4.18
C VAL A 91 -10.49 -8.71 4.49
N LYS A 92 -10.46 -9.07 5.78
CA LYS A 92 -10.47 -10.48 6.20
C LYS A 92 -11.87 -11.06 6.02
#